data_AF-A0A820QDD4-F1
#
_entry.id   AF-A0A820QDD4-F1
#
_cell.length_a   1.000
_cell.length_b   1.000
_cell.length_c   1.000
_cell.angle_alpha   90.00
_cell.angle_beta   90.00
_cell.angle_gamma   90.00
#
_symmetry.space_group_name_H-M   'P 1'
#
loop_
_entity.id
_entity.type
_entity.pdbx_description
1 polymer ?
#
loop_
_entity_poly.entity_id
_entity_poly.type
_entity_poly.pdbx_seq_one_letter_code
_entity_poly.pdbx_strand_id
1 'polypeptide(L)' 'MYWNVDLAEIAQRYSDHCNFDHDKSNQRQAPRLPFPTGQNLAMGYSTWDSAIQGWADEKQHFVYGSHIQHGIVGHYTQ' A
#
# COMPACT_ATOMS: atom_id res chain seq x y z
N MET A 1 -13.59 -5.85 2.00
CA MET A 1 -12.39 -6.29 1.27
C MET A 1 -12.41 -7.80 1.17
N TYR A 2 -11.83 -8.38 0.12
CA TYR A 2 -11.63 -9.82 -0.03
C TYR A 2 -10.23 -10.06 -0.61
N TRP A 3 -9.67 -11.24 -0.36
CA TRP A 3 -8.36 -11.61 -0.88
C TRP A 3 -8.41 -11.86 -2.40
N ASN A 4 -7.41 -11.35 -3.12
CA ASN A 4 -7.28 -11.57 -4.55
C ASN A 4 -5.88 -12.14 -4.86
N VAL A 5 -5.85 -13.32 -5.48
CA VAL A 5 -4.61 -14.05 -5.76
C VAL A 5 -3.73 -13.31 -6.78
N ASP A 6 -4.31 -12.63 -7.78
CA ASP A 6 -3.54 -11.85 -8.75
C ASP A 6 -2.79 -10.70 -8.10
N LEU A 7 -3.46 -9.98 -7.17
CA LEU A 7 -2.82 -8.90 -6.43
C LEU A 7 -1.67 -9.42 -5.56
N ALA A 8 -1.86 -10.58 -4.93
CA ALA A 8 -0.85 -11.21 -4.09
C ALA A 8 0.40 -11.61 -4.89
N GLU A 9 0.23 -12.22 -6.08
CA GLU A 9 1.35 -12.61 -6.94
C GLU A 9 2.18 -11.41 -7.40
N ILE A 10 1.54 -10.28 -7.70
CA ILE A 10 2.23 -9.05 -8.10
C ILE A 10 2.96 -8.42 -6.92
N ALA A 11 2.32 -8.38 -5.75
CA ALA A 11 2.93 -7.88 -4.53
C ALA A 11 4.16 -8.71 -4.16
N GLN A 12 4.08 -10.05 -4.23
CA GLN A 12 5.21 -10.94 -3.97
C GLN A 12 6.37 -10.65 -4.93
N ARG A 13 6.10 -10.68 -6.25
CA ARG A 13 7.10 -10.40 -7.29
C ARG A 13 7.80 -9.06 -7.07
N TYR A 14 7.07 -8.04 -6.61
CA TYR A 14 7.67 -6.75 -6.29
C TYR A 14 8.54 -6.79 -5.04
N SER A 15 8.02 -7.40 -3.96
CA SER A 15 8.71 -7.48 -2.68
C SER A 15 10.03 -8.27 -2.73
N ASP A 16 10.13 -9.25 -3.64
CA ASP A 16 11.34 -10.06 -3.85
C ASP A 16 12.54 -9.24 -4.32
N HIS A 17 12.33 -8.04 -4.87
CA HIS A 17 13.41 -7.13 -5.27
C HIS A 17 14.06 -6.40 -4.09
N CYS A 18 13.50 -6.49 -2.88
CA CYS A 18 14.01 -5.83 -1.68
C CYS A 18 14.25 -4.31 -1.85
N ASN A 19 13.42 -3.66 -2.67
CA ASN A 19 13.50 -2.22 -2.92
C ASN A 19 12.35 -1.50 -2.20
N PHE A 20 12.68 -0.57 -1.31
CA PHE A 20 11.69 0.23 -0.57
C PHE A 20 11.36 1.53 -1.30
N ASP A 21 10.78 1.37 -2.48
CA ASP A 21 10.21 2.45 -3.28
C ASP A 21 8.94 1.94 -3.95
N HIS A 22 8.11 2.79 -4.53
CA HIS A 22 6.97 2.35 -5.33
C HIS A 22 7.41 2.01 -6.76
N ASP A 23 6.87 0.93 -7.34
CA ASP A 23 6.93 0.73 -8.78
C ASP A 23 6.00 1.67 -9.55
N LYS A 24 6.21 1.75 -10.85
CA LYS A 24 5.35 2.51 -11.76
C LYS A 24 4.00 1.80 -11.89
N SER A 25 2.93 2.58 -12.07
CA SER A 25 1.56 2.05 -12.18
C SER A 25 1.38 0.99 -13.26
N ASN A 26 2.10 1.11 -14.39
CA ASN A 26 2.07 0.12 -15.47
C ASN A 26 2.79 -1.20 -15.13
N GLN A 27 3.67 -1.22 -14.13
CA GLN A 27 4.36 -2.42 -13.63
C GLN A 27 3.49 -3.19 -12.60
N ARG A 28 2.51 -2.51 -12.00
CA ARG A 28 1.53 -3.08 -11.05
C ARG A 28 0.28 -3.67 -11.68
N GLN A 29 0.15 -3.58 -13.01
CA GLN A 29 -1.07 -4.02 -13.66
C GLN A 29 -1.23 -5.54 -13.54
N ALA A 30 -2.29 -5.95 -12.84
CA ALA A 30 -2.62 -7.35 -12.71
C ALA A 30 -3.19 -7.88 -14.03
N PRO A 31 -2.65 -8.97 -14.59
CA PRO A 31 -3.06 -9.46 -15.91
C PRO A 31 -4.56 -9.69 -16.06
N ARG A 32 -5.24 -10.03 -14.94
CA ARG A 32 -6.66 -10.36 -14.90
C ARG A 32 -7.55 -9.25 -14.30
N LEU A 33 -6.99 -8.09 -13.95
CA LEU A 33 -7.78 -6.97 -13.44
C LEU A 33 -7.89 -5.86 -14.49
N PRO A 34 -9.12 -5.38 -14.79
CA PRO A 34 -9.32 -4.36 -15.82
C PRO A 34 -8.99 -2.93 -15.33
N PHE A 35 -8.49 -2.76 -14.10
CA PHE A 35 -8.28 -1.46 -13.47
C PHE A 35 -6.87 -1.33 -12.88
N PRO A 36 -6.32 -0.11 -12.76
CA PRO A 36 -5.10 0.15 -12.00
C PRO A 36 -5.24 -0.25 -10.53
N THR A 37 -4.11 -0.60 -9.91
CA THR A 37 -4.05 -1.06 -8.53
C THR A 37 -3.20 -0.12 -7.67
N GLY A 38 -3.64 0.08 -6.43
CA GLY A 38 -2.87 0.79 -5.40
C GLY A 38 -1.71 -0.06 -4.86
N GLN A 39 -0.89 0.53 -4.00
CA GLN A 39 0.20 -0.15 -3.31
C GLN A 39 0.52 0.56 -1.99
N ASN A 40 0.54 -0.21 -0.91
CA ASN A 40 1.11 0.20 0.37
C ASN A 40 2.39 -0.61 0.62
N LEU A 41 3.43 0.04 1.16
CA LEU A 41 4.71 -0.59 1.46
C LEU A 41 5.00 -0.53 2.96
N ALA A 42 5.66 -1.56 3.48
CA ALA A 42 6.12 -1.59 4.86
C ALA A 42 7.49 -2.27 4.94
N MET A 43 8.37 -1.76 5.79
CA MET A 43 9.70 -2.32 6.04
C MET A 43 10.01 -2.22 7.53
N GLY A 44 10.67 -3.24 8.10
CA GLY A 44 11.11 -3.23 9.49
C GLY A 44 10.06 -3.70 10.52
N TYR A 45 8.89 -4.15 10.07
CA TYR A 45 7.87 -4.73 10.94
C TYR A 45 8.03 -6.25 11.09
N SER A 46 7.76 -6.77 12.28
CA SER A 46 7.88 -8.21 12.58
C SER A 46 6.59 -8.99 12.34
N THR A 47 5.44 -8.32 12.20
CA THR A 47 4.13 -8.94 11.96
C THR A 47 3.27 -8.12 11.00
N TRP A 48 2.33 -8.78 10.33
CA TRP A 48 1.31 -8.11 9.51
C TRP A 48 0.47 -7.11 10.31
N ASP A 49 0.06 -7.47 11.53
CA ASP A 49 -0.71 -6.57 12.39
C ASP A 49 0.03 -5.27 12.68
N SER A 50 1.34 -5.34 12.95
CA SER A 50 2.15 -4.14 13.22
C SER A 50 2.34 -3.27 11.97
N ALA A 51 2.53 -3.87 10.80
CA ALA A 51 2.64 -3.13 9.53
C ALA A 51 1.32 -2.44 9.17
N ILE A 52 0.20 -3.17 9.26
CA ILE A 52 -1.15 -2.64 8.99
C ILE A 52 -1.53 -1.57 10.00
N GLN A 53 -1.18 -1.74 11.27
CA GLN A 53 -1.38 -0.71 12.30
C GLN A 53 -0.56 0.54 11.98
N GLY A 54 0.69 0.39 11.54
CA GLY A 54 1.54 1.50 11.11
C GLY A 54 0.91 2.30 9.95
N TRP A 55 0.33 1.63 8.96
CA TRP A 55 -0.46 2.28 7.91
C TRP A 55 -1.69 2.98 8.45
N ALA A 56 -2.44 2.33 9.35
CA ALA A 56 -3.68 2.87 9.90
C ALA A 56 -3.44 4.08 10.84
N ASP A 57 -2.32 4.13 11.54
CA ASP A 57 -1.98 5.20 12.48
C ASP A 57 -1.69 6.54 11.80
N GLU A 58 -1.45 6.55 10.49
CA GLU A 58 -1.40 7.78 9.69
C GLU A 58 -2.70 8.61 9.80
N LYS A 59 -3.81 8.00 10.22
CA LYS A 59 -5.06 8.71 10.58
C LYS A 59 -4.85 9.87 11.55
N GLN A 60 -3.83 9.80 12.41
CA GLN A 60 -3.51 10.87 13.37
C GLN A 60 -3.01 12.16 12.68
N HIS A 61 -2.54 12.04 11.44
CA HIS A 61 -2.08 13.15 10.60
C HIS A 61 -3.12 13.55 9.56
N PHE A 62 -4.23 12.81 9.47
CA PHE A 62 -5.27 13.01 8.47
C PHE A 62 -6.40 13.91 8.98
N VAL A 63 -6.76 14.90 8.18
CA VAL A 63 -7.92 15.78 8.40
C VAL A 63 -8.90 15.58 7.26
N TYR A 64 -10.07 15.00 7.58
CA TYR A 64 -11.12 14.72 6.60
C TYR A 64 -11.65 16.01 5.98
N GLY A 65 -11.76 16.03 4.64
CA GLY A 65 -12.27 17.19 3.87
C GLY A 65 -11.28 18.36 3.76
N SER A 66 -10.07 18.23 4.29
CA SER A 66 -9.02 19.25 4.19
C SER A 66 -8.01 18.91 3.10
N HIS A 67 -7.50 19.92 2.39
CA HIS A 67 -6.33 19.78 1.52
C HIS A 67 -5.01 19.84 2.29
N ILE A 68 -5.05 20.29 3.55
CA ILE A 68 -3.89 20.36 4.44
C ILE A 68 -3.89 19.10 5.31
N GLN A 69 -2.78 18.37 5.25
CA GLN A 69 -2.51 17.16 6.04
C GLN A 69 -1.25 17.39 6.86
N HIS A 70 -1.14 16.74 8.02
CA HIS A 70 -0.07 17.01 8.98
C HIS A 70 1.08 15.99 8.93
N GLY A 71 1.15 15.20 7.85
CA GLY A 71 2.12 14.13 7.67
C GLY A 71 1.80 13.26 6.46
N ILE A 72 2.42 12.07 6.42
CA ILE A 72 2.08 11.04 5.45
C ILE A 72 0.71 10.47 5.84
N VAL A 73 -0.19 10.40 4.86
CA VAL A 73 -1.55 9.87 5.01
C VAL A 73 -1.92 8.85 3.94
N GLY A 74 -0.99 8.60 3.00
CA GLY A 74 -1.26 7.82 1.78
C GLY A 74 -1.67 6.39 2.08
N HIS A 75 -1.02 5.75 3.06
CA HIS A 75 -1.34 4.37 3.42
C HIS A 75 -2.70 4.27 4.10
N TYR A 76 -3.03 5.22 4.98
CA TYR A 76 -4.35 5.26 5.64
C TYR A 76 -5.50 5.57 4.67
N THR A 77 -5.27 6.42 3.67
CA THR A 77 -6.31 6.82 2.71
C THR A 77 -6.58 5.82 1.59
N GLN A 78 -5.74 4.78 1.45
CA GLN A 78 -5.88 3.73 0.46
C GLN A 78 -6.71 2.56 0.98
#